data_AF-A0A3S0I5I7-F1
#
_entry.id   AF-A0A3S0I5I7-F1
#
_cell.length_a   1.000
_cell.length_b   1.000
_cell.length_c   1.000
_cell.angle_alpha   90.00
_cell.angle_beta   90.00
_cell.angle_gamma   90.00
#
_symmetry.space_group_name_H-M   'P 1'
#
loop_
_entity.id
_entity.type
_entity.pdbx_description
1 polymer ?
#
loop_
_entity_poly.entity_id
_entity_poly.type
_entity_poly.pdbx_seq_one_letter_code
_entity_poly.pdbx_strand_id
1 'polypeptide(L)'
;AATAERLRGLDMLVLDALQYNTHPSHLSLGQALGWIEKLAPNKAVLTHMHVPLDYAVVMAETPDHVVPAYDGLVIEMPFESK
;
A
#
# COMPACT_ATOMS: atom_id res chain seq x y z
N ALA A 1 14.80 14.52 -9.66
CA ALA A 1 14.97 13.23 -8.97
C ALA A 1 14.06 12.19 -9.62
N ALA A 2 14.49 10.93 -9.71
CA ALA A 2 13.63 9.84 -10.18
C ALA A 2 12.37 9.74 -9.31
N THR A 3 11.24 9.34 -9.89
CA THR A 3 9.92 9.34 -9.22
C THR A 3 9.96 8.65 -7.85
N ALA A 4 10.59 7.48 -7.75
CA ALA A 4 10.68 6.73 -6.50
C ALA A 4 11.38 7.50 -5.36
N GLU A 5 12.40 8.31 -5.67
CA GLU A 5 13.09 9.10 -4.64
C GLU A 5 12.20 10.16 -4.01
N ARG A 6 11.22 10.67 -4.77
CA ARG A 6 10.26 11.66 -4.30
C ARG A 6 9.14 11.06 -3.45
N LEU A 7 9.07 9.72 -3.38
CA LEU A 7 8.05 8.97 -2.66
C LEU A 7 8.61 8.30 -1.39
N ARG A 8 9.85 8.61 -1.00
CA ARG A 8 10.39 8.08 0.26
C ARG A 8 9.87 8.86 1.46
N GLY A 9 9.66 8.18 2.58
CA GLY A 9 9.33 8.80 3.86
C GLY A 9 7.99 9.55 3.87
N LEU A 10 7.02 9.08 3.09
CA LEU A 10 5.67 9.65 3.07
C LEU A 10 4.93 9.33 4.37
N ASP A 11 4.06 10.24 4.83
CA ASP A 11 3.16 9.93 5.95
C ASP A 11 2.17 8.82 5.62
N MET A 12 1.72 8.78 4.36
CA MET A 12 0.76 7.81 3.85
C MET A 12 1.10 7.42 2.41
N LEU A 13 1.14 6.11 2.13
CA LEU A 13 1.25 5.55 0.78
C LEU A 13 0.04 4.66 0.48
N VAL A 14 -0.78 5.03 -0.51
CA VAL A 14 -1.81 4.14 -1.04
C VAL A 14 -1.26 3.46 -2.30
N LEU A 15 -1.19 2.13 -2.30
CA LEU A 15 -0.49 1.36 -3.33
C LEU A 15 -1.33 0.18 -3.84
N ASP A 16 -1.23 -0.08 -5.14
CA ASP A 16 -1.75 -1.28 -5.80
C ASP A 16 -1.18 -2.58 -5.17
N ALA A 17 -2.07 -3.56 -4.95
CA ALA A 17 -1.71 -4.96 -4.74
C ALA A 17 -2.85 -5.86 -5.25
N LEU A 18 -2.71 -6.43 -6.45
CA LEU A 18 -3.82 -7.14 -7.09
C LEU A 18 -4.10 -8.51 -6.46
N GLN A 19 -3.05 -9.32 -6.27
CA GLN A 19 -3.18 -10.73 -5.84
C GLN A 19 -1.82 -11.26 -5.36
N TYR A 20 -1.74 -12.51 -4.92
CA TYR A 20 -0.47 -13.13 -4.51
C TYR A 20 0.50 -13.39 -5.67
N ASN A 21 -0.02 -13.78 -6.84
CA ASN A 21 0.80 -14.09 -8.01
C ASN A 21 1.16 -12.82 -8.80
N THR A 22 2.30 -12.84 -9.48
CA THR A 22 2.70 -11.74 -10.37
C THR A 22 1.68 -11.53 -11.49
N HIS A 23 1.49 -10.27 -11.88
CA HIS A 23 0.62 -9.88 -12.99
C HIS A 23 1.37 -8.89 -13.89
N PRO A 24 1.20 -8.92 -15.23
CA PRO A 24 1.94 -8.04 -16.14
C PRO A 24 1.71 -6.54 -15.92
N SER A 25 0.55 -6.17 -15.36
CA SER A 25 0.12 -4.77 -15.24
C SER A 25 -0.05 -4.27 -13.81
N HIS A 26 0.03 -5.15 -12.82
CA HIS A 26 -0.26 -4.85 -11.42
C HIS A 26 0.74 -5.54 -10.51
N LEU A 27 0.99 -4.97 -9.33
CA LEU A 27 1.87 -5.57 -8.34
C LEU A 27 1.16 -6.76 -7.70
N SER A 28 1.92 -7.82 -7.44
CA SER A 28 1.49 -8.79 -6.45
C SER A 28 1.63 -8.22 -5.03
N LEU A 29 0.98 -8.85 -4.05
CA LEU A 29 1.13 -8.47 -2.64
C LEU A 29 2.61 -8.41 -2.21
N GLY A 30 3.40 -9.43 -2.57
CA GLY A 30 4.83 -9.44 -2.27
C GLY A 30 5.61 -8.32 -2.95
N GLN A 31 5.28 -7.96 -4.19
CA GLN A 31 5.93 -6.84 -4.88
C GLN A 31 5.55 -5.49 -4.26
N ALA A 32 4.28 -5.32 -3.88
CA ALA A 32 3.81 -4.12 -3.17
C ALA A 32 4.53 -3.95 -1.82
N LEU A 33 4.65 -5.03 -1.04
CA LEU A 33 5.39 -5.02 0.24
C LEU A 33 6.87 -4.68 0.05
N GLY A 34 7.53 -5.21 -0.98
CA GLY A 34 8.91 -4.84 -1.30
C GLY A 34 9.08 -3.36 -1.68
N TRP A 35 8.08 -2.76 -2.36
CA TRP A 35 8.07 -1.33 -2.61
C TRP A 35 7.82 -0.51 -1.35
N ILE A 36 6.91 -0.95 -0.48
CA ILE A 36 6.65 -0.31 0.81
C ILE A 36 7.93 -0.30 1.67
N GLU A 37 8.63 -1.42 1.75
CA GLU A 37 9.92 -1.51 2.46
C GLU A 37 10.95 -0.52 1.90
N LYS A 38 11.09 -0.45 0.57
CA LYS A 38 12.05 0.44 -0.10
C LYS A 38 11.72 1.94 0.05
N LEU A 39 10.43 2.29 0.04
CA LEU A 39 9.96 3.67 0.16
C LEU A 39 9.85 4.12 1.62
N ALA A 40 9.72 3.17 2.55
CA ALA A 40 9.62 3.40 3.99
C ALA A 40 8.62 4.51 4.38
N PRO A 41 7.33 4.41 4.00
CA PRO A 41 6.31 5.34 4.46
C PRO A 41 5.98 5.08 5.95
N ASN A 42 5.43 6.08 6.63
CA ASN A 42 4.94 5.93 8.01
C ASN A 42 3.74 4.97 8.08
N LYS A 43 2.85 5.01 7.08
CA LYS A 43 1.72 4.08 6.91
C LYS A 43 1.51 3.75 5.43
N ALA A 44 1.04 2.54 5.14
CA ALA A 44 0.63 2.14 3.80
C ALA A 44 -0.77 1.51 3.79
N VAL A 45 -1.48 1.73 2.69
CA VAL A 45 -2.80 1.15 2.42
C VAL A 45 -2.76 0.43 1.08
N LEU A 46 -3.15 -0.84 1.06
CA LEU A 46 -3.22 -1.64 -0.17
C LEU A 46 -4.58 -1.46 -0.85
N THR A 47 -4.60 -1.19 -2.15
CA THR A 47 -5.83 -1.01 -2.94
C THR A 47 -5.78 -1.84 -4.23
N HIS A 48 -6.88 -1.82 -5.00
CA HIS A 48 -7.02 -2.58 -6.25
C HIS A 48 -6.86 -4.10 -6.03
N MET A 49 -7.38 -4.60 -4.90
CA MET A 49 -7.27 -5.98 -4.48
C MET A 49 -8.30 -6.86 -5.20
N HIS A 50 -7.85 -7.99 -5.74
CA HIS A 50 -8.72 -8.97 -6.37
C HIS A 50 -9.19 -10.04 -5.38
N VAL A 51 -10.10 -10.92 -5.82
CA VAL A 51 -10.77 -11.96 -5.02
C VAL A 51 -9.84 -12.78 -4.12
N PRO A 52 -8.60 -13.15 -4.51
CA PRO A 52 -7.73 -13.94 -3.64
C PRO A 52 -7.30 -13.24 -2.35
N LEU A 53 -7.35 -11.91 -2.30
CA LEU A 53 -6.89 -11.12 -1.15
C LEU A 53 -8.06 -10.86 -0.20
N ASP A 54 -8.35 -11.84 0.67
CA ASP A 54 -9.29 -11.64 1.77
C ASP A 54 -8.75 -10.61 2.77
N TYR A 55 -9.61 -9.70 3.22
CA TYR A 55 -9.23 -8.59 4.10
C TYR A 55 -8.55 -9.05 5.39
N ALA A 56 -9.14 -10.00 6.11
CA ALA A 56 -8.64 -10.43 7.42
C ALA A 56 -7.34 -11.22 7.28
N VAL A 57 -7.22 -12.01 6.21
CA VAL A 57 -5.98 -12.73 5.87
C VAL A 57 -4.86 -11.74 5.55
N VAL A 58 -5.08 -10.81 4.62
CA VAL A 58 -4.04 -9.82 4.26
C VAL A 58 -3.65 -8.97 5.47
N MET A 59 -4.61 -8.51 6.27
CA MET A 59 -4.33 -7.75 7.49
C MET A 59 -3.40 -8.51 8.46
N ALA A 60 -3.53 -9.83 8.56
CA ALA A 60 -2.69 -10.67 9.41
C ALA A 60 -1.32 -11.01 8.79
N GLU A 61 -1.23 -11.00 7.46
CA GLU A 61 0.00 -11.30 6.71
C GLU A 61 0.90 -10.08 6.51
N THR A 62 0.35 -8.87 6.63
CA THR A 62 1.09 -7.62 6.42
C THR A 62 1.62 -7.02 7.73
N PRO A 63 2.74 -6.26 7.70
CA PRO A 63 3.25 -5.56 8.89
C PRO A 63 2.24 -4.56 9.47
N ASP A 64 2.35 -4.25 10.77
CA ASP A 64 1.40 -3.38 11.51
C ASP A 64 1.12 -2.00 10.88
N HIS A 65 2.05 -1.47 10.08
CA HIS A 65 1.93 -0.16 9.42
C HIS A 65 1.29 -0.26 8.01
N VAL A 66 0.90 -1.45 7.57
CA VAL A 66 0.29 -1.74 6.27
C VAL A 66 -1.10 -2.34 6.51
N VAL A 67 -2.11 -1.78 5.87
CA VAL A 67 -3.50 -2.28 5.98
C VAL A 67 -4.12 -2.48 4.60
N PRO A 68 -4.91 -3.54 4.37
CA PRO A 68 -5.77 -3.62 3.20
C PRO A 68 -6.85 -2.52 3.24
N ALA A 69 -7.13 -1.87 2.11
CA ALA A 69 -8.24 -0.93 2.00
C ALA A 69 -9.58 -1.65 2.04
N TYR A 70 -10.63 -0.89 2.33
CA TYR A 70 -12.02 -1.30 2.14
C TYR A 70 -12.82 -0.11 1.61
N ASP A 71 -13.94 -0.41 0.97
CA ASP A 71 -14.84 0.62 0.45
C ASP A 71 -15.38 1.48 1.60
N GLY A 72 -15.13 2.78 1.54
CA GLY A 72 -15.48 3.73 2.59
C GLY A 72 -14.40 3.96 3.66
N LEU A 73 -13.21 3.38 3.51
CA LEU A 73 -12.06 3.75 4.35
C LEU A 73 -11.78 5.26 4.24
N VAL A 74 -11.77 5.94 5.39
CA VAL A 74 -11.43 7.37 5.49
C VAL A 74 -10.00 7.51 5.99
N ILE A 75 -9.19 8.29 5.26
CA ILE A 75 -7.85 8.67 5.67
C ILE A 75 -7.84 10.17 5.94
N GLU A 76 -7.63 10.54 7.20
CA GLU A 76 -7.49 11.93 7.62
C GLU A 76 -6.00 12.27 7.74
N MET A 77 -5.61 13.41 7.18
CA MET A 77 -4.25 13.92 7.27
C MET A 77 -4.27 15.41 7.61
N PRO A 78 -3.31 15.91 8.40
CA PRO A 78 -3.17 17.33 8.64
C PRO A 78 -2.88 18.04 7.31
N PHE A 79 -3.60 19.14 7.07
CA PHE A 79 -3.36 20.01 5.94
C PHE A 79 -2.70 21.30 6.43
N GLU A 80 -1.46 21.54 6.01
CA GLU A 80 -0.80 22.82 6.19
C GLU A 80 -0.97 23.64 4.91
N SER A 81 -1.77 24.71 4.98
CA SER A 81 -1.79 25.72 3.92
C SER A 81 -0.48 26.51 3.99
N LYS A 82 0.33 26.42 2.94
CA LYS A 82 1.46 27.35 2.75
C LYS A 82 0.99 28.73 2.36
#